data_AF-S7JRR6-F1
#
_entry.id   AF-S7JRR6-F1
#
_cell.length_a   1.000
_cell.length_b   1.000
_cell.length_c   1.000
_cell.angle_alpha   90.00
_cell.angle_beta   90.00
_cell.angle_gamma   90.00
#
_symmetry.space_group_name_H-M   'P 1'
#
loop_
_entity.id
_entity.type
_entity.pdbx_description
1 polymer ?
#
loop_
_entity_poly.entity_id
_entity_poly.type
_entity_poly.pdbx_seq_one_letter_code
_entity_poly.pdbx_strand_id
1 'polypeptide(L)' 'MRKSRHEKAQKKAWKGGYEAKFEQMVGEYHKAKAELETMEKGTPEYLQHDKHCNSLFASAERFFKQHQ' A
#
# COMPACT_ATOMS: atom_id res chain seq x y z
N MET A 1 16.65 31.85 5.54
CA MET A 1 16.30 31.33 4.19
C MET A 1 14.79 31.13 4.10
N ARG A 2 14.05 31.90 3.27
CA ARG A 2 12.61 31.70 3.08
C ARG A 2 12.40 30.50 2.14
N LYS A 3 11.88 29.39 2.67
CA LYS A 3 11.55 28.19 1.86
C LYS A 3 10.68 28.58 0.67
N SER A 4 11.07 28.10 -0.49
CA SER A 4 10.52 28.51 -1.78
C SER A 4 9.04 28.10 -1.90
N ARG A 5 8.26 28.84 -2.69
CA ARG A 5 6.84 28.50 -2.97
C ARG A 5 6.70 27.10 -3.56
N HIS A 6 7.74 26.63 -4.26
CA HIS A 6 7.85 25.32 -4.86
C HIS A 6 7.92 24.19 -3.81
N GLU A 7 8.75 24.33 -2.77
CA GLU A 7 8.81 23.35 -1.67
C GLU A 7 7.47 23.26 -0.92
N LYS A 8 6.74 24.37 -0.77
CA LYS A 8 5.42 24.39 -0.14
C LYS A 8 4.35 23.71 -1.01
N ALA A 9 4.41 23.90 -2.32
CA ALA A 9 3.52 23.25 -3.28
C ALA A 9 3.81 21.75 -3.38
N GLN A 10 5.09 21.35 -3.42
CA GLN A 10 5.48 19.95 -3.36
C GLN A 10 5.01 19.29 -2.08
N LYS A 11 5.18 19.91 -0.90
CA LYS A 11 4.64 19.36 0.35
C LYS A 11 3.12 19.17 0.35
N LYS A 12 2.37 20.07 -0.29
CA LYS A 12 0.90 19.96 -0.42
C LYS A 12 0.50 18.84 -1.38
N ALA A 13 1.13 18.77 -2.56
CA ALA A 13 0.94 17.69 -3.51
C ALA A 13 1.34 16.34 -2.92
N TRP A 14 2.38 16.33 -2.07
CA TRP A 14 2.84 15.15 -1.38
C TRP A 14 1.77 14.60 -0.43
N LYS A 15 1.12 15.46 0.37
CA LYS A 15 0.04 15.05 1.28
C LYS A 15 -1.15 14.40 0.55
N GLY A 16 -1.59 14.93 -0.58
CA GLY A 16 -2.68 14.32 -1.36
C GLY A 16 -2.26 13.05 -2.11
N GLY A 17 -1.00 12.99 -2.57
CA GLY A 17 -0.47 11.81 -3.26
C GLY A 17 -0.19 10.62 -2.33
N TYR A 18 0.04 10.87 -1.03
CA TYR A 18 0.23 9.80 -0.04
C TYR A 18 -1.05 8.99 0.17
N GLU A 19 -2.18 9.66 0.36
CA GLU A 19 -3.47 8.99 0.57
C GLU A 19 -3.86 8.14 -0.64
N ALA A 20 -3.78 8.71 -1.85
CA ALA A 20 -4.03 7.97 -3.09
C ALA A 20 -3.10 6.77 -3.27
N LYS A 21 -1.81 6.90 -2.90
CA LYS A 21 -0.84 5.81 -3.00
C LYS A 21 -1.09 4.73 -1.93
N PHE A 22 -1.55 5.12 -0.75
CA PHE A 22 -1.97 4.20 0.30
C PHE A 22 -3.25 3.45 -0.09
N GLU A 23 -4.28 4.16 -0.58
CA GLU A 23 -5.49 3.56 -1.13
C GLU A 23 -5.17 2.58 -2.25
N GLN A 24 -4.21 2.90 -3.13
CA GLN A 24 -3.76 1.98 -4.16
C GLN A 24 -3.11 0.73 -3.56
N MET A 25 -2.18 0.86 -2.59
CA MET A 25 -1.55 -0.30 -1.95
C MET A 25 -2.56 -1.19 -1.20
N VAL A 26 -3.49 -0.58 -0.47
CA VAL A 26 -4.54 -1.29 0.26
C VAL A 26 -5.52 -1.94 -0.71
N GLY A 27 -5.86 -1.27 -1.82
CA GLY A 27 -6.68 -1.81 -2.89
C GLY A 27 -6.06 -3.03 -3.57
N GLU A 28 -4.75 -3.00 -3.82
CA GLU A 28 -4.02 -4.17 -4.37
C GLU A 28 -3.98 -5.33 -3.38
N TYR A 29 -3.77 -5.05 -2.08
CA TYR A 29 -3.89 -6.07 -1.03
C TYR A 29 -5.28 -6.71 -1.01
N HIS A 30 -6.35 -5.92 -1.05
CA HIS A 30 -7.72 -6.43 -1.03
C HIS A 30 -8.03 -7.28 -2.27
N LYS A 31 -7.55 -6.89 -3.45
CA LYS A 31 -7.68 -7.70 -4.67
C LYS A 31 -6.95 -9.02 -4.53
N ALA A 32 -5.67 -8.99 -4.17
CA ALA A 32 -4.86 -10.20 -4.00
C ALA A 32 -5.45 -11.14 -2.93
N LYS A 33 -6.00 -10.57 -1.85
CA LYS A 33 -6.69 -11.32 -0.81
C LYS A 33 -7.99 -11.95 -1.30
N ALA A 34 -8.80 -11.22 -2.07
CA ALA A 34 -10.02 -11.76 -2.66
C ALA A 34 -9.71 -12.94 -3.60
N GLU A 35 -8.67 -12.82 -4.43
CA GLU A 35 -8.18 -13.91 -5.27
C GLU A 35 -7.73 -15.12 -4.42
N LEU A 36 -6.98 -14.86 -3.36
CA LEU A 36 -6.54 -15.89 -2.43
C LEU A 36 -7.70 -16.57 -1.67
N GLU A 37 -8.79 -15.85 -1.38
CA GLU A 37 -10.01 -16.42 -0.79
C GLU A 37 -10.80 -17.27 -1.79
N THR A 38 -10.67 -17.01 -3.09
CA THR A 38 -11.22 -17.89 -4.13
C THR A 38 -10.37 -19.14 -4.39
N MET A 39 -9.10 -19.13 -3.96
CA MET A 39 -8.19 -20.28 -4.10
C MET A 39 -8.35 -21.28 -2.96
N GLU A 40 -8.04 -22.54 -3.24
CA GLU A 40 -8.14 -23.62 -2.27
C GLU A 40 -7.01 -23.54 -1.24
N LYS A 41 -7.39 -23.35 0.02
CA LYS A 41 -6.46 -23.23 1.16
C LYS A 41 -5.64 -24.51 1.31
N GLY A 42 -4.31 -24.36 1.34
CA GLY A 42 -3.38 -25.48 1.54
C GLY A 42 -2.64 -25.94 0.29
N THR A 43 -2.92 -25.35 -0.87
CA THR A 43 -2.12 -25.52 -2.09
C THR A 43 -0.81 -24.71 -2.02
N PRO A 44 0.25 -25.15 -2.71
CA PRO A 44 1.49 -24.37 -2.80
C PRO A 44 1.28 -23.01 -3.48
N GLU A 45 0.32 -22.90 -4.40
CA GLU A 45 -0.11 -21.64 -5.00
C GLU A 45 -0.73 -20.70 -3.96
N TYR A 46 -1.61 -21.19 -3.08
CA TYR A 46 -2.16 -20.42 -1.97
C TYR A 46 -1.06 -19.87 -1.07
N LEU A 47 -0.04 -20.67 -0.74
CA LEU A 47 1.10 -20.22 0.07
C LEU A 47 1.94 -19.13 -0.61
N GLN A 48 2.04 -19.15 -1.94
CA GLN A 48 2.69 -18.07 -2.69
C GLN A 48 1.86 -16.80 -2.67
N HIS A 49 0.56 -16.89 -2.94
CA HIS A 49 -0.34 -15.74 -2.87
C HIS A 49 -0.45 -15.17 -1.44
N ASP A 50 -0.38 -16.01 -0.41
CA ASP A 50 -0.43 -15.60 0.99
C ASP A 50 0.81 -14.79 1.37
N LYS A 51 2.00 -15.26 0.98
CA LYS A 51 3.24 -14.50 1.13
C LYS A 51 3.21 -13.18 0.37
N HIS A 52 2.61 -13.17 -0.82
CA HIS A 52 2.45 -11.95 -1.61
C HIS A 52 1.51 -10.96 -0.91
N CYS A 53 0.35 -11.41 -0.43
CA CYS A 53 -0.59 -10.60 0.35
C CYS A 53 0.05 -10.04 1.62
N ASN A 54 0.78 -10.86 2.37
CA ASN A 54 1.50 -10.44 3.58
C ASN A 54 2.57 -9.38 3.25
N SER A 55 3.24 -9.49 2.11
CA SER A 55 4.23 -8.48 1.66
C SER A 55 3.55 -7.15 1.29
N LEU A 56 2.44 -7.20 0.56
CA LEU A 56 1.63 -6.02 0.23
C LEU A 56 1.09 -5.33 1.49
N PHE A 57 0.58 -6.13 2.43
CA PHE A 57 0.09 -5.65 3.72
C PHE A 57 1.21 -4.99 4.53
N ALA A 58 2.37 -5.63 4.66
CA ALA A 58 3.52 -5.05 5.37
C ALA A 58 4.00 -3.74 4.71
N SER A 59 3.95 -3.65 3.38
CA SER A 59 4.25 -2.41 2.65
C SER A 59 3.24 -1.31 2.99
N ALA A 60 1.94 -1.61 2.95
CA ALA A 60 0.88 -0.67 3.28
C ALA A 60 0.94 -0.23 4.76
N GLU A 61 1.12 -1.17 5.69
CA GLU A 61 1.27 -0.88 7.12
C GLU A 61 2.48 -0.01 7.40
N ARG A 62 3.63 -0.30 6.78
CA ARG A 62 4.85 0.50 6.95
C ARG A 62 4.65 1.91 6.43
N PHE A 63 3.97 2.04 5.29
CA PHE A 63 3.62 3.33 4.70
C PHE A 63 2.68 4.11 5.64
N PHE A 64 1.65 3.46 6.18
CA PHE A 64 0.74 4.06 7.14
C PHE A 64 1.46 4.55 8.40
N LYS A 65 2.29 3.69 9.03
CA LYS A 65 3.07 4.03 10.23
C LYS A 65 4.08 5.15 9.99
N GLN A 66 4.60 5.29 8.77
CA GLN A 66 5.53 6.35 8.40
C GLN A 66 4.83 7.69 8.17
N HIS A 67 3.52 7.69 7.92
CA HIS A 67 2.71 8.87 7.62
C HIS A 67 1.69 9.24 8.71
N GLN A 68 1.60 8.44 9.78
CA GLN A 68 0.90 8.74 11.04
C GLN A 68 1.67 9.78 11.86
#